data_AF-A0A7S2AF65-F1
#
_entry.id   AF-A0A7S2AF65-F1
#
_cell.length_a   1.000
_cell.length_b   1.000
_cell.length_c   1.000
_cell.angle_alpha   90.00
_cell.angle_beta   90.00
_cell.angle_gamma   90.00
#
_symmetry.space_group_name_H-M   'P 1'
#
loop_
_entity.id
_entity.type
_entity.pdbx_description
1 polymer ?
#
loop_
_entity_poly.entity_id
_entity_poly.type
_entity_poly.pdbx_seq_one_letter_code
_entity_poly.pdbx_strand_id
1 'polypeptide(L)'
;GNQQQQQQQPGVVADVEDEQLLVSFNSINVFKPYGICAEWKTTTIPWWHVDNPKPDLAVPLSQQRAIFSGALNLRDVSAETGGFCCVPKSHLLFGAQQSEPSGDNYGEGYLDIRPFDNYIDSEPNERTGNTTHTQPVLVCTGGRRGTLLLWDPRMVHCNCASLLADELNERAREPQLLRLAAYVSMCPRSWATPEALEERSRVVEQHLSISSHIPYYVDARQQKVWSTKVFYEGLWEDPECLAMVG
;
A
#
# COMPACT_ATOMS: atom_id res chain seq x y z
N GLY A 1 -48.54 1.89 18.49
CA GLY A 1 -47.43 0.94 18.59
C GLY A 1 -46.93 0.63 17.21
N ASN A 2 -45.66 0.93 16.94
CA ASN A 2 -44.80 0.27 15.95
C ASN A 2 -43.43 0.96 16.01
N GLN A 3 -42.59 0.47 16.92
CA GLN A 3 -41.16 0.76 16.92
C GLN A 3 -40.53 -0.12 15.82
N GLN A 4 -39.99 0.51 14.78
CA GLN A 4 -39.07 -0.17 13.88
C GLN A 4 -37.72 -0.27 14.59
N GLN A 5 -37.34 -1.49 14.97
CA GLN A 5 -35.97 -1.81 15.37
C GLN A 5 -35.08 -1.72 14.13
N GLN A 6 -34.22 -0.70 14.08
CA GLN A 6 -33.06 -0.72 13.20
C GLN A 6 -32.09 -1.79 13.73
N GLN A 7 -31.94 -2.87 12.96
CA GLN A 7 -30.84 -3.81 13.13
C GLN A 7 -29.55 -3.09 12.70
N GLN A 8 -28.74 -2.71 13.68
CA GLN A 8 -27.35 -2.31 13.44
C GLN A 8 -26.56 -3.54 12.99
N GLN A 9 -25.98 -3.48 11.79
CA GLN A 9 -24.93 -4.40 11.40
C GLN A 9 -23.67 -4.11 12.25
N PRO A 10 -22.90 -5.11 12.69
CA PRO A 10 -21.68 -4.89 13.45
C PRO A 10 -20.56 -4.44 12.51
N GLY A 11 -20.63 -3.21 12.02
CA GLY A 11 -19.46 -2.51 11.55
C GLY A 11 -18.66 -2.09 12.78
N VAL A 12 -17.40 -2.52 12.87
CA VAL A 12 -16.45 -1.95 13.83
C VAL A 12 -16.20 -0.51 13.39
N VAL A 13 -17.11 0.38 13.76
CA VAL A 13 -16.83 1.81 13.84
C VAL A 13 -16.17 1.95 15.20
N ALA A 14 -14.84 1.88 15.23
CA ALA A 14 -14.14 2.43 16.37
C ALA A 14 -14.50 3.91 16.41
N ASP A 15 -15.09 4.39 17.50
CA ASP A 15 -15.26 5.81 17.77
C ASP A 15 -13.85 6.44 17.83
N VAL A 16 -13.36 6.97 16.71
CA VAL A 16 -12.00 7.56 16.59
C VAL A 16 -12.00 9.05 16.94
N GLU A 17 -13.07 9.59 17.51
CA GLU A 17 -13.21 11.05 17.67
C GLU A 17 -12.16 11.66 18.62
N ASP A 18 -11.59 10.88 19.56
CA ASP A 18 -10.59 11.36 20.54
C ASP A 18 -9.28 10.52 20.61
N GLU A 19 -9.12 9.49 19.78
CA GLU A 19 -7.92 8.63 19.81
C GLU A 19 -6.80 9.20 18.93
N GLN A 20 -5.63 9.47 19.51
CA GLN A 20 -4.45 9.86 18.73
C GLN A 20 -4.00 8.72 17.81
N LEU A 21 -3.64 9.03 16.57
CA LEU A 21 -3.05 8.06 15.64
C LEU A 21 -1.52 8.08 15.75
N LEU A 22 -0.93 6.90 15.88
CA LEU A 22 0.50 6.70 15.69
C LEU A 22 0.76 6.37 14.22
N VAL A 23 1.63 7.16 13.58
CA VAL A 23 1.94 7.05 12.16
C VAL A 23 3.41 6.68 11.98
N SER A 24 3.67 5.72 11.11
CA SER A 24 5.02 5.34 10.67
C SER A 24 5.21 5.69 9.19
N PHE A 25 6.37 6.24 8.85
CA PHE A 25 6.81 6.46 7.47
C PHE A 25 7.79 5.36 7.10
N ASN A 26 7.34 4.40 6.28
CA ASN A 26 8.00 3.10 6.18
C ASN A 26 9.04 3.05 5.07
N SER A 27 8.70 3.60 3.90
CA SER A 27 9.55 3.53 2.71
C SER A 27 9.09 4.51 1.64
N ILE A 28 9.93 4.65 0.61
CA ILE A 28 9.59 5.35 -0.62
C ILE A 28 9.51 4.36 -1.78
N ASN A 29 8.56 4.59 -2.68
CA ASN A 29 8.44 3.87 -3.94
C ASN A 29 8.72 4.81 -5.11
N VAL A 30 9.65 4.40 -5.95
CA VAL A 30 10.13 5.22 -7.07
C VAL A 30 10.03 4.40 -8.35
N PHE A 31 9.26 4.88 -9.32
CA PHE A 31 9.29 4.35 -10.69
C PHE A 31 10.01 5.35 -11.57
N LYS A 32 11.10 4.88 -12.19
CA LYS A 32 11.94 5.67 -13.07
C LYS A 32 11.44 5.58 -14.52
N PRO A 33 11.70 6.60 -15.36
CA PRO A 33 11.27 6.63 -16.76
C PRO A 33 12.05 5.60 -17.59
N TYR A 34 11.46 4.42 -17.77
CA TYR A 34 12.13 3.28 -18.41
C TYR A 34 12.35 3.43 -19.91
N GLY A 35 11.71 4.42 -20.55
CA GLY A 35 11.98 4.80 -21.94
C GLY A 35 13.31 5.52 -22.13
N ILE A 36 13.93 6.02 -21.04
CA ILE A 36 15.30 6.56 -21.05
C ILE A 36 16.31 5.43 -20.85
N CYS A 37 16.04 4.53 -19.91
CA CYS A 37 16.86 3.37 -19.63
C CYS A 37 15.97 2.15 -19.37
N ALA A 38 16.01 1.16 -20.26
CA ALA A 38 15.13 -0.01 -20.19
C ALA A 38 15.31 -0.83 -18.90
N GLU A 39 16.50 -0.82 -18.29
CA GLU A 39 16.78 -1.50 -17.01
C GLU A 39 15.99 -0.91 -15.83
N TRP A 40 15.47 0.30 -15.98
CA TRP A 40 14.64 0.94 -14.96
C TRP A 40 13.19 0.46 -14.96
N LYS A 41 12.81 -0.38 -15.92
CA LYS A 41 11.45 -0.89 -16.01
C LYS A 41 11.12 -1.69 -14.74
N THR A 42 10.09 -1.22 -14.05
CA THR A 42 9.55 -1.95 -12.89
C THR A 42 8.94 -3.27 -13.38
N THR A 43 9.05 -4.33 -12.56
CA THR A 43 8.48 -5.64 -12.90
C THR A 43 7.03 -5.50 -13.38
N THR A 44 6.73 -6.12 -14.53
CA THR A 44 5.38 -6.16 -15.09
C THR A 44 4.55 -7.29 -14.50
N ILE A 45 5.19 -8.22 -13.78
CA ILE A 45 4.50 -9.31 -13.09
C ILE A 45 3.98 -8.76 -11.75
N PRO A 46 2.65 -8.69 -11.55
CA PRO A 46 2.08 -8.22 -10.30
C PRO A 46 2.44 -9.16 -9.15
N TRP A 47 2.97 -8.62 -8.06
CA TRP A 47 3.15 -9.37 -6.82
C TRP A 47 1.96 -9.09 -5.90
N TRP A 48 0.90 -9.87 -6.04
CA TRP A 48 -0.31 -9.74 -5.23
C TRP A 48 -0.07 -10.26 -3.82
N HIS A 49 -0.37 -9.44 -2.83
CA HIS A 49 -0.16 -9.75 -1.42
C HIS A 49 -1.17 -9.00 -0.53
N VAL A 50 -1.09 -9.32 0.76
CA VAL A 50 -1.75 -8.62 1.88
C VAL A 50 -0.64 -8.25 2.87
N ASP A 51 -0.78 -7.10 3.54
CA ASP A 51 0.24 -6.63 4.48
C ASP A 51 0.07 -7.26 5.86
N ASN A 52 -1.16 -7.62 6.23
CA ASN A 52 -1.44 -8.21 7.54
C ASN A 52 -0.95 -9.66 7.58
N PRO A 53 -0.28 -10.10 8.66
CA PRO A 53 0.09 -11.51 8.82
C PRO A 53 -1.16 -12.39 8.75
N LYS A 54 -0.98 -13.62 8.25
CA LYS A 54 -2.04 -14.61 8.21
C LYS A 54 -2.63 -14.78 9.60
N PRO A 55 -3.95 -15.00 9.69
CA PRO A 55 -4.56 -15.25 10.97
C PRO A 55 -3.93 -16.47 11.63
N ASP A 56 -3.37 -16.28 12.82
CA ASP A 56 -3.12 -17.42 13.69
C ASP A 56 -4.49 -17.94 14.14
N LEU A 57 -4.89 -19.14 13.73
CA LEU A 57 -6.19 -19.72 14.07
C LEU A 57 -6.35 -19.97 15.58
N ALA A 58 -5.25 -20.00 16.33
CA ALA A 58 -5.27 -20.04 17.80
C ALA A 58 -5.58 -18.67 18.43
N VAL A 59 -5.45 -17.58 17.65
CA VAL A 59 -5.70 -16.20 18.08
C VAL A 59 -6.95 -15.67 17.34
N PRO A 60 -8.05 -15.37 18.04
CA PRO A 60 -9.24 -14.83 17.41
C PRO A 60 -8.92 -13.68 16.46
N LEU A 61 -9.55 -13.65 15.27
CA LEU A 61 -9.40 -12.56 14.29
C LEU A 61 -9.65 -11.17 14.92
N SER A 62 -10.54 -11.10 15.91
CA SER A 62 -10.82 -9.89 16.70
C SER A 62 -9.65 -9.40 17.56
N GLN A 63 -8.63 -10.23 17.79
CA GLN A 63 -7.42 -9.89 18.53
C GLN A 63 -6.26 -9.50 17.61
N GLN A 64 -6.39 -9.68 16.29
CA GLN A 64 -5.40 -9.21 15.33
C GLN A 64 -5.57 -7.71 15.12
N ARG A 65 -4.51 -6.98 15.48
CA ARG A 65 -4.46 -5.52 15.34
C ARG A 65 -4.22 -5.15 13.88
N ALA A 66 -5.28 -4.76 13.18
CA ALA A 66 -5.19 -4.29 11.81
C ALA A 66 -4.52 -2.89 11.77
N ILE A 67 -3.37 -2.81 11.12
CA ILE A 67 -2.65 -1.55 10.89
C ILE A 67 -3.10 -1.00 9.54
N PHE A 68 -3.68 0.19 9.50
CA PHE A 68 -4.07 0.79 8.22
C PHE A 68 -2.83 1.17 7.43
N SER A 69 -2.69 0.63 6.23
CA SER A 69 -1.61 0.97 5.31
C SER A 69 -2.05 2.13 4.41
N GLY A 70 -1.09 2.93 3.98
CA GLY A 70 -1.34 4.05 3.09
C GLY A 70 -0.15 4.39 2.20
N ALA A 71 -0.44 5.11 1.12
CA ALA A 71 0.54 5.62 0.17
C ALA A 71 0.22 7.08 -0.14
N LEU A 72 1.11 7.98 0.29
CA LEU A 72 1.07 9.39 -0.10
C LEU A 72 1.74 9.52 -1.47
N ASN A 73 0.95 9.76 -2.50
CA ASN A 73 1.46 9.91 -3.86
C ASN A 73 1.95 11.34 -4.07
N LEU A 74 3.26 11.52 -4.22
CA LEU A 74 3.89 12.82 -4.47
C LEU A 74 3.87 13.19 -5.97
N ARG A 75 3.62 12.20 -6.83
CA ARG A 75 3.34 12.35 -8.26
C ARG A 75 1.94 11.83 -8.57
N ASP A 76 1.41 12.22 -9.72
CA ASP A 76 0.14 11.67 -10.19
C ASP A 76 0.27 10.18 -10.53
N VAL A 77 -0.79 9.44 -10.25
CA VAL A 77 -0.95 8.04 -10.67
C VAL A 77 -1.99 7.98 -11.78
N SER A 78 -1.61 7.38 -12.91
CA SER A 78 -2.43 7.09 -14.08
C SER A 78 -2.03 5.73 -14.68
N ALA A 79 -2.74 5.31 -15.74
CA ALA A 79 -2.36 4.13 -16.53
C ALA A 79 -0.96 4.25 -17.16
N GLU A 80 -0.46 5.47 -17.42
CA GLU A 80 0.86 5.72 -18.01
C GLU A 80 2.01 5.56 -16.99
N THR A 81 1.72 5.85 -15.73
CA THR A 81 2.72 5.85 -14.66
C THR A 81 2.77 4.54 -13.90
N GLY A 82 1.67 3.80 -13.87
CA GLY A 82 1.49 2.70 -12.93
C GLY A 82 1.31 3.21 -11.50
N GLY A 83 1.02 2.30 -10.57
CA GLY A 83 0.59 2.69 -9.23
C GLY A 83 0.18 1.55 -8.31
N PHE A 84 -0.60 1.92 -7.30
CA PHE A 84 -1.25 0.97 -6.39
C PHE A 84 -2.43 0.31 -7.09
N CYS A 85 -2.41 -1.01 -7.16
CA CYS A 85 -3.52 -1.82 -7.62
C CYS A 85 -4.10 -2.64 -6.48
N CYS A 86 -5.41 -2.80 -6.42
CA CYS A 86 -6.06 -3.63 -5.41
C CYS A 86 -7.23 -4.42 -5.96
N VAL A 87 -7.66 -5.44 -5.23
CA VAL A 87 -8.92 -6.14 -5.49
C VAL A 87 -9.94 -5.62 -4.48
N PRO A 88 -10.94 -4.84 -4.90
CA PRO A 88 -11.95 -4.28 -4.00
C PRO A 88 -12.65 -5.37 -3.19
N LYS A 89 -13.00 -5.04 -1.95
CA LYS A 89 -13.72 -5.94 -1.02
C LYS A 89 -13.02 -7.27 -0.67
N SER A 90 -11.83 -7.56 -1.20
CA SER A 90 -11.06 -8.78 -0.89
C SER A 90 -10.77 -8.97 0.60
N HIS A 91 -10.64 -7.88 1.36
CA HIS A 91 -10.48 -7.90 2.82
C HIS A 91 -11.65 -8.56 3.57
N LEU A 92 -12.85 -8.61 2.98
CA LEU A 92 -14.03 -9.28 3.58
C LEU A 92 -13.91 -10.81 3.53
N LEU A 93 -13.08 -11.33 2.63
CA LEU A 93 -12.80 -12.76 2.48
C LEU A 93 -11.57 -13.18 3.29
N PHE A 94 -10.91 -12.24 3.97
CA PHE A 94 -9.71 -12.53 4.74
C PHE A 94 -10.04 -13.48 5.91
N GLY A 95 -9.50 -14.70 5.85
CA GLY A 95 -9.79 -15.77 6.82
C GLY A 95 -11.04 -16.60 6.52
N ALA A 96 -11.78 -16.31 5.43
CA ALA A 96 -12.92 -17.11 4.99
C ALA A 96 -12.47 -18.14 3.94
N GLN A 97 -12.70 -19.43 4.22
CA GLN A 97 -12.47 -20.61 3.38
C GLN A 97 -11.01 -21.05 3.12
N GLN A 98 -10.60 -22.09 3.86
CA GLN A 98 -9.73 -23.14 3.35
C GLN A 98 -10.62 -24.16 2.63
N SER A 99 -10.66 -24.15 1.31
CA SER A 99 -10.94 -25.38 0.55
C SER A 99 -9.65 -25.80 -0.13
N GLU A 100 -9.35 -27.09 0.00
CA GLU A 100 -8.15 -27.84 -0.38
C GLU A 100 -7.29 -27.26 -1.52
N PRO A 101 -5.95 -27.41 -1.43
CA PRO A 101 -5.00 -26.87 -2.40
C PRO A 101 -5.18 -27.54 -3.75
N SER A 102 -5.93 -26.91 -4.66
CA SER A 102 -5.92 -27.29 -6.06
C SER A 102 -4.59 -26.86 -6.67
N GLY A 103 -3.68 -27.83 -6.78
CA GLY A 103 -2.78 -28.00 -7.92
C GLY A 103 -2.04 -26.75 -8.39
N ASP A 104 -0.74 -26.80 -8.13
CA ASP A 104 0.32 -26.14 -8.89
C ASP A 104 0.62 -24.67 -8.52
N ASN A 105 1.57 -24.57 -7.59
CA ASN A 105 2.57 -23.51 -7.43
C ASN A 105 2.08 -22.09 -7.13
N TYR A 106 1.49 -21.91 -5.94
CA TYR A 106 1.81 -20.80 -5.05
C TYR A 106 1.97 -21.34 -3.62
N GLY A 107 3.09 -22.03 -3.38
CA GLY A 107 3.54 -22.30 -2.01
C GLY A 107 3.66 -20.97 -1.27
N GLU A 108 3.17 -20.93 -0.03
CA GLU A 108 3.01 -19.74 0.83
C GLU A 108 1.65 -19.03 0.79
N GLY A 109 0.55 -19.74 0.47
CA GLY A 109 -0.82 -19.38 0.88
C GLY A 109 -1.25 -17.95 0.54
N TYR A 110 -0.99 -17.58 -0.71
CA TYR A 110 -1.60 -16.44 -1.37
C TYR A 110 -2.92 -16.91 -1.99
N LEU A 111 -3.93 -16.03 -2.05
CA LEU A 111 -5.20 -16.31 -2.71
C LEU A 111 -4.95 -16.71 -4.18
N ASP A 112 -5.63 -17.76 -4.65
CA ASP A 112 -5.57 -18.17 -6.05
C ASP A 112 -6.19 -17.08 -6.93
N ILE A 113 -5.32 -16.25 -7.51
CA ILE A 113 -5.67 -15.11 -8.34
C ILE A 113 -5.73 -15.43 -9.84
N ARG A 114 -5.59 -16.72 -10.21
CA ARG A 114 -5.49 -17.17 -11.61
C ARG A 114 -6.73 -16.90 -12.50
N PRO A 115 -7.93 -16.52 -12.02
CA PRO A 115 -9.03 -16.16 -12.92
C PRO A 115 -9.39 -14.66 -12.96
N PHE A 116 -8.62 -13.76 -12.34
CA PHE A 116 -9.03 -12.35 -12.25
C PHE A 116 -8.60 -11.51 -13.45
N ASP A 117 -9.16 -11.83 -14.61
CA ASP A 117 -9.26 -10.92 -15.74
C ASP A 117 -10.51 -10.02 -15.54
N ASN A 118 -10.27 -8.70 -15.40
CA ASN A 118 -11.19 -7.55 -15.62
C ASN A 118 -11.88 -6.83 -14.42
N TYR A 119 -11.25 -5.75 -13.95
CA TYR A 119 -11.67 -4.47 -13.29
C TYR A 119 -13.09 -4.21 -12.71
N ILE A 120 -13.19 -3.59 -11.49
CA ILE A 120 -14.15 -2.48 -11.12
C ILE A 120 -13.84 -1.66 -9.83
N ASP A 121 -13.40 -0.37 -9.82
CA ASP A 121 -14.13 0.92 -9.93
C ASP A 121 -13.22 2.11 -10.43
N SER A 122 -13.46 2.60 -11.65
CA SER A 122 -12.75 3.65 -12.43
C SER A 122 -13.44 3.78 -13.81
N GLU A 123 -13.37 4.87 -14.58
CA GLU A 123 -14.06 5.03 -15.90
C GLU A 123 -14.11 3.78 -16.85
N PRO A 124 -13.07 2.91 -16.93
CA PRO A 124 -13.09 1.63 -17.67
C PRO A 124 -14.21 0.63 -17.32
N ASN A 125 -14.89 0.84 -16.20
CA ASN A 125 -15.77 -0.12 -15.58
C ASN A 125 -17.24 0.06 -15.89
N GLU A 126 -17.65 1.32 -16.00
CA GLU A 126 -18.95 1.68 -16.53
C GLU A 126 -19.06 1.25 -18.00
N ARG A 127 -17.95 1.22 -18.74
CA ARG A 127 -17.91 0.74 -20.14
C ARG A 127 -18.11 -0.78 -20.29
N THR A 128 -17.84 -1.58 -19.25
CA THR A 128 -17.84 -3.05 -19.33
C THR A 128 -18.98 -3.74 -18.57
N GLY A 129 -19.71 -3.03 -17.69
CA GLY A 129 -20.95 -3.51 -17.08
C GLY A 129 -20.80 -4.48 -15.88
N ASN A 130 -19.65 -4.46 -15.20
CA ASN A 130 -19.36 -5.33 -14.07
C ASN A 130 -20.10 -4.89 -12.78
N THR A 131 -20.63 -5.82 -11.95
CA THR A 131 -21.45 -5.50 -10.76
C THR A 131 -21.01 -6.20 -9.46
N THR A 132 -19.98 -7.06 -9.51
CA THR A 132 -19.61 -7.95 -8.40
C THR A 132 -18.38 -7.49 -7.61
N HIS A 133 -17.61 -6.52 -8.12
CA HIS A 133 -16.42 -5.93 -7.48
C HIS A 133 -15.29 -6.93 -7.13
N THR A 134 -15.12 -8.03 -7.88
CA THR A 134 -14.15 -9.09 -7.56
C THR A 134 -12.80 -8.93 -8.26
N GLN A 135 -12.46 -7.75 -8.77
CA GLN A 135 -11.48 -7.64 -9.84
C GLN A 135 -10.40 -6.57 -9.57
N PRO A 136 -9.13 -6.80 -9.98
CA PRO A 136 -8.05 -5.83 -9.85
C PRO A 136 -8.35 -4.45 -10.43
N VAL A 137 -8.01 -3.39 -9.69
CA VAL A 137 -8.17 -2.00 -10.13
C VAL A 137 -6.90 -1.21 -9.86
N LEU A 138 -6.48 -0.38 -10.82
CA LEU A 138 -5.48 0.65 -10.60
C LEU A 138 -6.16 1.88 -10.00
N VAL A 139 -5.68 2.35 -8.85
CA VAL A 139 -6.24 3.53 -8.18
C VAL A 139 -5.55 4.78 -8.69
N CYS A 140 -6.16 5.43 -9.68
CA CYS A 140 -5.68 6.67 -10.26
C CYS A 140 -5.98 7.88 -9.35
N THR A 141 -5.06 8.84 -9.31
CA THR A 141 -5.23 10.08 -8.50
C THR A 141 -6.03 11.18 -9.22
N GLY A 142 -6.29 11.02 -10.52
CA GLY A 142 -6.93 12.04 -11.35
C GLY A 142 -6.08 13.30 -11.51
N GLY A 143 -4.75 13.15 -11.61
CA GLY A 143 -3.80 14.27 -11.72
C GLY A 143 -3.47 14.99 -10.41
N ARG A 144 -4.06 14.57 -9.28
CA ARG A 144 -3.87 15.21 -7.98
C ARG A 144 -2.66 14.65 -7.24
N ARG A 145 -1.54 15.38 -7.34
CA ARG A 145 -0.36 15.17 -6.50
C ARG A 145 -0.71 15.44 -5.03
N GLY A 146 -0.05 14.75 -4.10
CA GLY A 146 -0.33 14.80 -2.67
C GLY A 146 -1.54 13.97 -2.22
N THR A 147 -2.10 13.12 -3.09
CA THR A 147 -3.22 12.25 -2.73
C THR A 147 -2.74 11.12 -1.83
N LEU A 148 -3.29 11.06 -0.62
CA LEU A 148 -3.12 9.94 0.30
C LEU A 148 -4.17 8.86 -0.02
N LEU A 149 -3.68 7.68 -0.42
CA LEU A 149 -4.49 6.47 -0.53
C LEU A 149 -4.38 5.69 0.77
N LEU A 150 -5.50 5.21 1.30
CA LEU A 150 -5.57 4.37 2.50
C LEU A 150 -6.28 3.06 2.14
N TRP A 151 -5.81 1.94 2.70
CA TRP A 151 -6.46 0.65 2.52
C TRP A 151 -6.45 -0.19 3.80
N ASP A 152 -7.41 -1.12 3.86
CA ASP A 152 -7.41 -2.19 4.86
C ASP A 152 -6.21 -3.11 4.58
N PRO A 153 -5.36 -3.42 5.57
CA PRO A 153 -4.14 -4.22 5.36
C PRO A 153 -4.42 -5.67 4.93
N ARG A 154 -5.67 -6.13 5.02
CA ARG A 154 -6.14 -7.45 4.55
C ARG A 154 -6.59 -7.41 3.10
N MET A 155 -6.63 -6.24 2.47
CA MET A 155 -6.96 -6.08 1.06
C MET A 155 -5.84 -6.66 0.20
N VAL A 156 -6.20 -7.51 -0.75
CA VAL A 156 -5.26 -7.98 -1.77
C VAL A 156 -4.87 -6.81 -2.65
N HIS A 157 -3.57 -6.56 -2.75
CA HIS A 157 -3.04 -5.43 -3.50
C HIS A 157 -1.64 -5.73 -4.03
N CYS A 158 -1.17 -4.87 -4.91
CA CYS A 158 0.20 -4.85 -5.40
C CYS A 158 0.56 -3.46 -5.93
N ASN A 159 1.83 -3.30 -6.26
CA ASN A 159 2.22 -2.26 -7.20
C ASN A 159 2.18 -2.80 -8.62
N CYS A 160 1.81 -1.96 -9.58
CA CYS A 160 1.83 -2.29 -10.99
C CYS A 160 2.62 -1.22 -11.76
N ALA A 161 3.37 -1.66 -12.77
CA ALA A 161 4.01 -0.77 -13.74
C ALA A 161 2.96 -0.05 -14.61
N SER A 162 3.42 0.74 -15.58
CA SER A 162 2.52 1.31 -16.60
C SER A 162 1.68 0.21 -17.26
N LEU A 163 0.42 0.52 -17.50
CA LEU A 163 -0.53 -0.32 -18.24
C LEU A 163 -0.46 -0.05 -19.74
N LEU A 164 0.24 1.00 -20.18
CA LEU A 164 0.44 1.27 -21.59
C LEU A 164 1.57 0.42 -22.16
N ALA A 165 1.43 0.04 -23.44
CA ALA A 165 2.52 -0.53 -24.20
C ALA A 165 3.70 0.47 -24.27
N ASP A 166 4.92 -0.03 -24.22
CA ASP A 166 6.14 0.80 -24.09
C ASP A 166 6.30 1.79 -25.24
N GLU A 167 5.91 1.41 -26.45
CA GLU A 167 5.94 2.25 -27.64
C GLU A 167 4.98 3.44 -27.56
N LEU A 168 3.88 3.29 -26.80
CA LEU A 168 2.84 4.30 -26.63
C LEU A 168 3.03 5.19 -25.40
N ASN A 169 3.92 4.81 -24.47
CA ASN A 169 4.08 5.53 -23.21
C ASN A 169 5.08 6.69 -23.34
N GLU A 170 4.59 7.87 -23.72
CA GLU A 170 5.42 9.09 -23.84
C GLU A 170 6.02 9.52 -22.50
N ARG A 171 5.25 9.44 -21.40
CA ARG A 171 5.70 9.75 -20.03
C ARG A 171 6.93 8.94 -19.63
N ALA A 172 7.05 7.70 -20.10
CA ALA A 172 8.20 6.85 -19.78
C ALA A 172 9.51 7.33 -20.43
N ARG A 173 9.45 8.24 -21.42
CA ARG A 173 10.63 8.81 -22.10
C ARG A 173 10.99 10.20 -21.60
N GLU A 174 10.13 10.81 -20.81
CA GLU A 174 10.40 12.10 -20.20
C GLU A 174 11.42 11.96 -19.06
N PRO A 175 12.36 12.90 -18.88
CA PRO A 175 13.36 12.88 -17.81
C PRO A 175 12.76 13.22 -16.44
N GLN A 176 11.67 12.57 -16.08
CA GLN A 176 10.92 12.75 -14.84
C GLN A 176 10.51 11.40 -14.27
N LEU A 177 10.36 11.33 -12.94
CA LEU A 177 9.85 10.11 -12.31
C LEU A 177 8.41 9.84 -12.75
N LEU A 178 8.16 8.58 -13.13
CA LEU A 178 6.81 8.07 -13.40
C LEU A 178 6.01 8.03 -12.11
N ARG A 179 6.64 7.60 -11.00
CA ARG A 179 5.99 7.54 -9.70
C ARG A 179 6.97 7.91 -8.60
N LEU A 180 6.44 8.66 -7.63
CA LEU A 180 7.04 8.85 -6.33
C LEU A 180 5.94 8.78 -5.28
N ALA A 181 6.05 7.81 -4.36
CA ALA A 181 5.11 7.66 -3.25
C ALA A 181 5.84 7.38 -1.95
N ALA A 182 5.32 7.90 -0.84
CA ALA A 182 5.76 7.55 0.51
C ALA A 182 4.74 6.61 1.15
N TYR A 183 5.20 5.45 1.61
CA TYR A 183 4.35 4.50 2.33
C TYR A 183 4.25 4.89 3.79
N VAL A 184 3.01 4.88 4.28
CA VAL A 184 2.68 5.16 5.66
C VAL A 184 1.88 4.01 6.25
N SER A 185 1.98 3.84 7.56
CA SER A 185 1.11 2.93 8.30
C SER A 185 0.64 3.58 9.58
N MET A 186 -0.60 3.29 9.96
CA MET A 186 -1.28 3.98 11.05
C MET A 186 -1.98 2.98 11.97
N CYS A 187 -1.93 3.26 13.26
CA CYS A 187 -2.71 2.56 14.26
C CYS A 187 -3.11 3.50 15.40
N PRO A 188 -4.09 3.13 16.24
CA PRO A 188 -4.32 3.80 17.52
C PRO A 188 -3.04 3.91 18.34
N ARG A 189 -2.80 5.08 18.92
CA ARG A 189 -1.65 5.34 19.77
C ARG A 189 -1.66 4.45 21.01
N SER A 190 -2.83 4.17 21.59
CA SER A 190 -2.99 3.28 22.74
C SER A 190 -2.43 1.87 22.54
N TRP A 191 -2.18 1.43 21.29
CA TRP A 191 -1.61 0.11 21.02
C TRP A 191 -0.12 0.02 21.35
N ALA A 192 0.60 1.15 21.43
CA ALA A 192 2.04 1.18 21.66
C ALA A 192 2.38 1.36 23.15
N THR A 193 3.35 0.58 23.64
CA THR A 193 3.86 0.73 25.00
C THR A 193 4.74 1.98 25.11
N PRO A 194 4.94 2.55 26.32
CA PRO A 194 5.87 3.67 26.55
C PRO A 194 7.26 3.42 25.96
N GLU A 195 7.81 2.22 26.16
CA GLU A 195 9.13 1.81 25.71
C GLU A 195 9.22 1.78 24.18
N ALA A 196 8.17 1.33 23.51
CA ALA A 196 8.13 1.30 22.05
C ALA A 196 8.24 2.70 21.45
N LEU A 197 7.72 3.74 22.10
CA LEU A 197 7.74 5.10 21.55
C LEU A 197 9.04 5.83 21.86
N GLU A 198 9.59 5.59 23.06
CA GLU A 198 10.92 6.06 23.40
C GLU A 198 11.93 5.51 22.39
N GLU A 199 11.83 4.22 22.08
CA GLU A 199 12.70 3.58 21.10
C GLU A 199 12.50 4.13 19.68
N ARG A 200 11.26 4.40 19.26
CA ARG A 200 11.02 5.05 17.95
C ARG A 200 11.63 6.45 17.89
N SER A 201 11.51 7.22 18.96
CA SER A 201 12.09 8.57 19.05
C SER A 201 13.62 8.48 18.94
N ARG A 202 14.22 7.56 19.70
CA ARG A 202 15.66 7.30 19.65
C ARG A 202 16.15 6.91 18.25
N VAL A 203 15.41 6.06 17.53
CA VAL A 203 15.78 5.65 16.17
C VAL A 203 15.86 6.83 15.21
N VAL A 204 14.93 7.79 15.31
CA VAL A 204 14.96 9.00 14.49
C VAL A 204 16.13 9.90 14.89
N GLU A 205 16.29 10.18 16.18
CA GLU A 205 17.37 11.04 16.71
C GLU A 205 18.76 10.52 16.33
N GLN A 206 18.93 9.19 16.32
CA GLN A 206 20.19 8.54 16.00
C GLN A 206 20.36 8.22 14.51
N HIS A 207 19.44 8.69 13.64
CA HIS A 207 19.49 8.47 12.19
C HIS A 207 19.58 6.97 11.83
N LEU A 208 18.81 6.15 12.55
CA LEU A 208 18.68 4.72 12.32
C LEU A 208 17.43 4.42 11.47
N SER A 209 17.35 3.21 10.94
CA SER A 209 16.18 2.67 10.24
C SER A 209 15.71 1.39 10.91
N ILE A 210 14.40 1.10 10.85
CA ILE A 210 13.82 -0.18 11.29
C ILE A 210 13.14 -0.81 10.07
N SER A 211 13.37 -2.10 9.85
CA SER A 211 12.74 -2.85 8.77
C SER A 211 11.35 -3.39 9.15
N SER A 212 10.47 -2.52 9.65
CA SER A 212 9.11 -2.90 10.07
C SER A 212 8.09 -1.82 9.72
N HIS A 213 6.95 -2.25 9.18
CA HIS A 213 5.80 -1.37 8.91
C HIS A 213 4.86 -1.22 10.12
N ILE A 214 5.18 -1.84 11.27
CA ILE A 214 4.33 -1.81 12.46
C ILE A 214 4.61 -0.56 13.30
N PRO A 215 3.64 0.37 13.51
CA PRO A 215 3.92 1.61 14.24
C PRO A 215 4.06 1.38 15.75
N TYR A 216 3.24 0.51 16.35
CA TYR A 216 3.16 0.34 17.80
C TYR A 216 4.24 -0.57 18.41
N TYR A 217 5.13 -1.12 17.58
CA TYR A 217 6.15 -2.08 17.99
C TYR A 217 7.48 -1.77 17.31
N VAL A 218 8.59 -1.97 18.03
CA VAL A 218 9.95 -1.89 17.50
C VAL A 218 10.72 -3.13 17.93
N ASP A 219 11.27 -3.86 16.97
CA ASP A 219 12.29 -4.86 17.26
C ASP A 219 13.67 -4.20 17.16
N ALA A 220 14.33 -3.98 18.29
CA ALA A 220 15.65 -3.36 18.35
C ALA A 220 16.71 -4.12 17.52
N ARG A 221 16.50 -5.43 17.26
CA ARG A 221 17.41 -6.25 16.43
C ARG A 221 17.30 -5.94 14.94
N GLN A 222 16.22 -5.30 14.51
CA GLN A 222 15.99 -4.93 13.11
C GLN A 222 16.54 -3.54 12.75
N GLN A 223 17.26 -2.90 13.68
CA GLN A 223 17.84 -1.58 13.46
C GLN A 223 19.03 -1.65 12.51
N LYS A 224 18.99 -0.84 11.47
CA LYS A 224 20.08 -0.69 10.51
C LYS A 224 20.47 0.77 10.40
N VAL A 225 21.77 1.04 10.37
CA VAL A 225 22.28 2.37 10.06
C VAL A 225 21.91 2.70 8.61
N TRP A 226 21.39 3.89 8.37
CA TRP A 226 21.24 4.40 7.01
C TRP A 226 22.62 4.48 6.34
N SER A 227 22.90 3.60 5.38
CA SER A 227 24.12 3.68 4.56
C SER A 227 23.87 4.24 3.15
N THR A 228 22.66 4.75 2.90
CA THR A 228 22.29 5.28 1.59
C THR A 228 22.98 6.63 1.35
N LYS A 229 23.80 6.70 0.30
CA LYS A 229 24.51 7.91 -0.16
C LYS A 229 23.61 8.99 -0.78
N VAL A 230 22.30 8.75 -0.85
CA VAL A 230 21.36 9.52 -1.69
C VAL A 230 20.69 10.67 -0.93
N PHE A 231 20.68 10.66 0.41
CA PHE A 231 20.18 11.77 1.21
C PHE A 231 21.35 12.43 1.93
N TYR A 232 22.05 13.32 1.23
CA TYR A 232 23.06 14.20 1.81
C TYR A 232 22.43 15.54 2.21
N GLU A 233 23.02 16.23 3.19
CA GLU A 233 22.67 17.62 3.49
C GLU A 233 22.88 18.47 2.23
N GLY A 234 21.78 18.90 1.61
CA GLY A 234 21.79 19.62 0.33
C GLY A 234 20.92 18.98 -0.75
N LEU A 235 20.37 17.77 -0.57
CA LEU A 235 19.46 17.16 -1.56
C LEU A 235 18.29 18.07 -1.94
N TRP A 236 17.73 18.79 -0.96
CA TRP A 236 16.62 19.72 -1.17
C TRP A 236 17.03 21.06 -1.78
N GLU A 237 18.33 21.27 -1.97
CA GLU A 237 18.92 22.46 -2.62
C GLU A 237 19.58 22.11 -3.96
N ASP A 238 19.74 20.81 -4.27
CA ASP A 238 20.32 20.29 -5.50
C ASP A 238 19.35 20.48 -6.69
N PRO A 239 19.68 21.32 -7.68
CA PRO A 239 18.80 21.62 -8.79
C PRO A 239 18.45 20.41 -9.67
N GLU A 240 19.36 19.43 -9.80
CA GLU A 240 19.10 18.22 -10.58
C GLU A 240 18.13 17.31 -9.84
N CYS A 241 18.32 17.14 -8.53
CA CYS A 241 17.40 16.36 -7.70
C CYS A 241 16.01 17.00 -7.64
N LEU A 242 15.94 18.33 -7.51
CA LEU A 242 14.67 19.08 -7.55
C LEU A 242 13.98 18.96 -8.91
N ALA A 243 14.73 18.99 -10.01
CA ALA A 243 14.18 18.81 -11.35
C ALA A 243 13.59 17.41 -11.59
N MET A 244 14.14 16.36 -10.93
CA MET A 244 13.59 15.01 -11.00
C MET A 244 12.28 14.82 -10.19
N VAL A 245 12.06 15.65 -9.16
CA VAL A 245 10.89 15.61 -8.29
C VAL A 245 9.76 16.54 -8.77
N GLY A 246 10.11 17.71 -9.33
CA GLY A 246 9.19 18.73 -9.85
C GLY A 246 8.27 18.27 -10.97
#